data_AF-A0A496ZU52-F1
#
_entry.id   AF-A0A496ZU52-F1
#
_cell.length_a   1.000
_cell.length_b   1.000
_cell.length_c   1.000
_cell.angle_alpha   90.00
_cell.angle_beta   90.00
_cell.angle_gamma   90.00
#
_symmetry.space_group_name_H-M   'P 1'
#
loop_
_entity.id
_entity.type
_entity.pdbx_description
1 polymer ?
#
loop_
_entity_poly.entity_id
_entity_poly.type
_entity_poly.pdbx_seq_one_letter_code
_entity_poly.pdbx_strand_id
1 'polypeptide(L)'
;KKKNTNIQGIGHKIHSIDNPDERCEIMMNFAKDHFPKHPLLDYALTVQAVTTMKKGTLILNVDGTIGVLFVDLLKSLNYKDAEIKEMIDMGFFNAFFIIGRTMGFMGHYFDQKRLKAPLYRHPWDDILYDVPQKPEEV
;
A
#
# COMPACT_ATOMS: atom_id res chain seq x y z
N LYS A 1 -2.21 -18.00 15.09
CA LYS A 1 -0.96 -18.13 14.29
C LYS A 1 -0.96 -19.31 13.30
N LYS A 2 -2.10 -19.96 12.98
CA LYS A 2 -2.13 -21.22 12.20
C LYS A 2 -1.47 -21.18 10.80
N LYS A 3 -1.53 -20.07 10.07
CA LYS A 3 -0.96 -19.93 8.71
C LYS A 3 0.35 -19.13 8.64
N ASN A 4 0.77 -18.51 9.75
CA ASN A 4 1.95 -17.62 9.82
C ASN A 4 2.05 -16.55 8.70
N THR A 5 0.91 -16.04 8.22
CA THR A 5 0.86 -14.97 7.20
C THR A 5 0.46 -13.65 7.84
N ASN A 6 1.12 -12.56 7.43
CA ASN A 6 0.72 -11.21 7.80
C ASN A 6 -0.59 -10.82 7.09
N ILE A 7 -1.40 -10.01 7.77
CA ILE A 7 -2.64 -9.47 7.20
C ILE A 7 -2.26 -8.34 6.24
N GLN A 8 -2.70 -8.44 4.98
CA GLN A 8 -2.44 -7.41 3.98
C GLN A 8 -3.18 -6.12 4.35
N GLY A 9 -2.53 -4.97 4.11
CA GLY A 9 -3.09 -3.66 4.47
C GLY A 9 -2.99 -3.31 5.96
N ILE A 10 -2.41 -4.16 6.80
CA ILE A 10 -2.18 -3.89 8.23
C ILE A 10 -0.70 -3.72 8.51
N GLY A 11 -0.35 -2.63 9.17
CA GLY A 11 1.00 -2.33 9.63
C GLY A 11 1.57 -1.08 9.00
N HIS A 12 2.25 -0.31 9.84
CA HIS A 12 3.02 0.85 9.45
C HIS A 12 4.37 0.86 10.16
N LYS A 13 5.39 1.50 9.56
CA LYS A 13 6.75 1.59 10.12
C LYS A 13 6.87 2.63 11.24
N ILE A 14 6.18 3.77 11.08
CA ILE A 14 6.27 4.96 11.94
C ILE A 14 4.94 5.27 12.64
N HIS A 15 3.88 5.57 11.87
CA HIS A 15 2.51 5.79 12.36
C HIS A 15 1.96 4.64 13.23
N SER A 16 1.07 5.02 14.15
CA SER A 16 0.44 4.19 15.16
C SER A 16 -0.99 4.68 15.43
N ILE A 17 -1.68 4.08 16.40
CA ILE A 17 -2.97 4.62 16.90
C ILE A 17 -2.82 6.06 17.39
N ASP A 18 -1.78 6.35 18.17
CA ASP A 18 -1.59 7.68 18.78
C ASP A 18 -1.06 8.72 17.78
N ASN A 19 -0.50 8.26 16.67
CA ASN A 19 0.01 9.09 15.57
C ASN A 19 -0.50 8.53 14.23
N PRO A 20 -1.78 8.80 13.87
CA PRO A 20 -2.41 8.21 12.70
C PRO A 20 -1.79 8.70 11.39
N ASP A 21 -1.92 7.89 10.34
CA ASP A 21 -1.55 8.29 8.98
C ASP A 21 -2.66 9.18 8.41
N GLU A 22 -2.37 10.48 8.24
CA GLU A 22 -3.33 11.47 7.77
C GLU A 22 -3.97 11.10 6.42
N ARG A 23 -3.25 10.38 5.55
CA ARG A 23 -3.79 9.94 4.25
C ARG A 23 -4.95 8.97 4.45
N CYS A 24 -4.80 8.04 5.40
CA CYS A 24 -5.87 7.13 5.77
C CYS A 24 -7.05 7.90 6.36
N GLU A 25 -6.80 8.81 7.31
CA GLU A 25 -7.83 9.60 7.97
C GLU A 25 -8.68 10.40 6.97
N ILE A 26 -8.04 11.09 6.03
CA ILE A 26 -8.74 11.86 4.99
C ILE A 26 -9.68 10.96 4.18
N MET A 27 -9.20 9.80 3.74
CA MET A 27 -10.00 8.87 2.94
C MET A 27 -11.14 8.23 3.74
N MET A 28 -10.86 7.84 4.99
CA MET A 28 -11.87 7.23 5.87
C MET A 28 -12.98 8.23 6.22
N ASN A 29 -12.63 9.49 6.51
CA ASN A 29 -13.62 10.53 6.81
C ASN A 29 -14.45 10.86 5.57
N PHE A 30 -13.81 10.99 4.40
CA PHE A 30 -14.53 11.17 3.14
C PHE A 30 -15.54 10.03 2.90
N ALA A 31 -15.14 8.77 3.11
CA ALA A 31 -16.02 7.63 2.93
C ALA A 31 -17.19 7.63 3.93
N LYS A 32 -16.95 7.93 5.21
CA LYS A 32 -18.01 8.02 6.23
C LYS A 32 -19.05 9.10 5.90
N ASP A 33 -18.61 10.22 5.34
CA ASP A 33 -19.50 11.34 5.05
C ASP A 33 -20.29 11.17 3.74
N HIS A 34 -19.74 10.42 2.76
CA HIS A 34 -20.28 10.39 1.39
C HIS A 34 -20.76 9.02 0.92
N PHE A 35 -20.24 7.91 1.47
CA PHE A 35 -20.63 6.59 1.01
C PHE A 35 -21.97 6.19 1.64
N PRO A 36 -22.92 5.62 0.86
CA PRO A 36 -24.17 5.14 1.43
C PRO A 36 -23.97 4.04 2.48
N LYS A 37 -22.96 3.18 2.27
CA LYS A 37 -22.58 2.07 3.15
C LYS A 37 -21.08 1.79 3.02
N HIS A 38 -20.44 1.38 4.11
CA HIS A 38 -19.01 1.03 4.14
C HIS A 38 -18.72 -0.22 5.01
N PRO A 39 -19.40 -1.36 4.77
CA PRO A 39 -19.29 -2.54 5.63
C PRO A 39 -17.89 -3.18 5.63
N LEU A 40 -17.11 -3.10 4.54
CA LEU A 40 -15.74 -3.62 4.54
C LEU A 40 -14.80 -2.70 5.32
N LEU A 41 -14.97 -1.38 5.23
CA LEU A 41 -14.23 -0.44 6.08
C LEU A 41 -14.50 -0.74 7.56
N ASP A 42 -15.77 -0.90 7.95
CA ASP A 42 -16.14 -1.19 9.35
C ASP A 42 -15.49 -2.48 9.82
N TYR A 43 -15.56 -3.54 9.00
CA TYR A 43 -14.88 -4.79 9.28
C TYR A 43 -13.36 -4.59 9.41
N ALA A 44 -12.72 -3.85 8.51
CA ALA A 44 -11.29 -3.57 8.57
C ALA A 44 -10.89 -2.79 9.84
N LEU A 45 -11.73 -1.86 10.30
CA LEU A 45 -11.51 -1.13 11.56
C LEU A 45 -11.66 -2.04 12.78
N THR A 46 -12.57 -3.01 12.77
CA THR A 46 -12.62 -4.04 13.83
C THR A 46 -11.37 -4.92 13.83
N VAL A 47 -10.86 -5.29 12.65
CA VAL A 47 -9.60 -6.02 12.53
C VAL A 47 -8.43 -5.19 13.06
N GLN A 48 -8.38 -3.90 12.72
CA GLN A 48 -7.40 -2.95 13.26
C GLN A 48 -7.45 -2.93 14.78
N ALA A 49 -8.63 -2.79 15.39
CA ALA A 49 -8.78 -2.78 16.85
C ALA A 49 -8.20 -4.05 17.49
N VAL A 50 -8.31 -5.20 16.82
CA VAL A 50 -7.72 -6.45 17.30
C VAL A 50 -6.21 -6.52 17.08
N THR A 51 -5.69 -6.01 15.98
CA THR A 51 -4.25 -6.06 15.67
C THR A 51 -3.46 -5.07 16.50
N THR A 52 -4.00 -3.89 16.77
CA THR A 52 -3.33 -2.85 17.55
C THR A 52 -3.18 -3.20 19.02
N MET A 53 -4.06 -4.04 19.59
CA MET A 53 -3.87 -4.66 20.91
C MET A 53 -2.56 -5.44 21.02
N LYS A 54 -1.99 -5.92 19.91
CA LYS A 54 -0.70 -6.63 19.90
C LYS A 54 0.47 -5.67 19.74
N LYS A 55 0.31 -4.64 18.91
CA LYS A 55 1.31 -3.59 18.67
C LYS A 55 0.64 -2.37 18.06
N GLY A 56 0.83 -1.20 18.65
CA GLY A 56 0.17 0.04 18.24
C GLY A 56 0.43 0.48 16.79
N THR A 57 1.49 -0.01 16.15
CA THR A 57 1.79 0.28 14.72
C THR A 57 1.06 -0.65 13.74
N LEU A 58 0.32 -1.65 14.21
CA LEU A 58 -0.47 -2.56 13.38
C LEU A 58 -1.84 -1.95 13.05
N ILE A 59 -1.80 -0.73 12.49
CA ILE A 59 -2.94 0.04 12.00
C ILE A 59 -3.23 -0.28 10.53
N LEU A 60 -4.44 0.04 10.06
CA LEU A 60 -4.83 0.00 8.65
C LEU A 60 -4.01 1.06 7.90
N ASN A 61 -3.24 0.61 6.90
CA ASN A 61 -2.40 1.48 6.10
C ASN A 61 -3.14 2.03 4.87
N VAL A 62 -2.46 2.88 4.10
CA VAL A 62 -3.05 3.56 2.94
C VAL A 62 -3.53 2.57 1.88
N ASP A 63 -2.76 1.51 1.61
CA ASP A 63 -3.08 0.50 0.59
C ASP A 63 -4.30 -0.32 1.01
N GLY A 64 -4.37 -0.71 2.29
CA GLY A 64 -5.50 -1.40 2.89
C GLY A 64 -6.76 -0.55 2.87
N THR A 65 -6.64 0.73 3.23
CA THR A 65 -7.75 1.71 3.22
C THR A 65 -8.30 1.88 1.81
N ILE A 66 -7.45 2.11 0.81
CA ILE A 66 -7.86 2.23 -0.59
C ILE A 66 -8.57 0.95 -1.05
N GLY A 67 -8.00 -0.23 -0.76
CA GLY A 67 -8.57 -1.51 -1.18
C GLY A 67 -9.97 -1.76 -0.64
N VAL A 68 -10.19 -1.56 0.66
CA VAL A 68 -11.53 -1.77 1.27
C VAL A 68 -12.55 -0.75 0.79
N LEU A 69 -12.14 0.52 0.66
CA LEU A 69 -13.01 1.59 0.17
C LEU A 69 -13.41 1.39 -1.29
N PHE A 70 -12.51 0.92 -2.15
CA PHE A 70 -12.85 0.63 -3.54
C PHE A 70 -13.90 -0.48 -3.65
N VAL A 71 -13.79 -1.52 -2.83
CA VAL A 71 -14.79 -2.59 -2.82
C VAL A 71 -16.12 -2.07 -2.27
N ASP A 72 -16.13 -1.28 -1.20
CA ASP A 72 -17.34 -0.65 -0.68
C ASP A 72 -18.00 0.31 -1.68
N LEU A 73 -17.20 1.03 -2.46
CA LEU A 73 -17.67 1.88 -3.57
C LEU A 73 -18.39 1.05 -4.63
N LEU A 74 -17.76 -0.02 -5.14
CA LEU A 74 -18.36 -0.88 -6.17
C LEU A 74 -19.63 -1.56 -5.66
N LYS A 75 -19.65 -1.99 -4.39
CA LYS A 75 -20.87 -2.53 -3.76
C LYS A 75 -21.98 -1.50 -3.67
N SER A 76 -21.65 -0.25 -3.36
CA SER A 76 -22.61 0.86 -3.34
C SER A 76 -23.17 1.18 -4.73
N LEU A 77 -22.43 0.86 -5.79
CA LEU A 77 -22.88 0.96 -7.19
C LEU A 77 -23.64 -0.29 -7.68
N ASN A 78 -23.98 -1.23 -6.79
CA ASN A 78 -24.70 -2.48 -7.07
C ASN A 78 -23.96 -3.49 -7.98
N TYR A 79 -22.62 -3.46 -8.01
CA TYR A 79 -21.86 -4.55 -8.63
C TYR A 79 -22.00 -5.84 -7.82
N LYS A 80 -22.12 -6.98 -8.50
CA LYS A 80 -22.19 -8.30 -7.86
C LYS A 80 -20.81 -8.71 -7.36
N ASP A 81 -20.77 -9.49 -6.28
CA ASP A 81 -19.51 -9.99 -5.72
C ASP A 81 -18.64 -10.75 -6.75
N ALA A 82 -19.28 -11.45 -7.70
CA ALA A 82 -18.58 -12.15 -8.79
C ALA A 82 -17.88 -11.18 -9.75
N GLU A 83 -18.53 -10.06 -10.10
CA GLU A 83 -17.96 -9.04 -11.00
C GLU A 83 -16.81 -8.30 -10.31
N ILE A 84 -16.98 -7.94 -9.03
CA ILE A 84 -15.92 -7.32 -8.23
C ILE A 84 -14.72 -8.26 -8.13
N LYS A 85 -14.95 -9.56 -7.92
CA LYS A 85 -13.89 -10.56 -7.88
C LYS A 85 -13.16 -10.67 -9.22
N GLU A 86 -13.88 -10.67 -10.33
CA GLU A 86 -13.27 -10.67 -11.66
C GLU A 86 -12.39 -9.43 -11.87
N MET A 87 -12.86 -8.24 -11.48
CA MET A 87 -12.06 -7.01 -11.55
C MET A 87 -10.78 -7.06 -10.71
N ILE A 88 -10.86 -7.65 -9.50
CA ILE A 88 -9.70 -7.88 -8.64
C ILE A 88 -8.71 -8.82 -9.32
N ASP A 89 -9.20 -9.96 -9.83
CA ASP A 89 -8.37 -11.01 -10.43
C ASP A 89 -7.70 -10.52 -11.74
N MET A 90 -8.36 -9.62 -12.49
CA MET A 90 -7.78 -8.94 -13.65
C MET A 90 -6.72 -7.87 -13.28
N GLY A 91 -6.60 -7.51 -12.01
CA GLY A 91 -5.65 -6.49 -11.55
C GLY A 91 -6.12 -5.05 -11.78
N PHE A 92 -7.43 -4.80 -11.89
CA PHE A 92 -7.99 -3.46 -12.10
C PHE A 92 -7.49 -2.44 -11.04
N PHE A 93 -7.44 -2.84 -9.77
CA PHE A 93 -6.99 -1.96 -8.69
C PHE A 93 -5.48 -1.66 -8.74
N ASN A 94 -4.68 -2.56 -9.32
CA ASN A 94 -3.26 -2.29 -9.55
C ASN A 94 -3.07 -1.18 -10.58
N ALA A 95 -3.92 -1.14 -11.62
CA ALA A 95 -3.88 -0.10 -12.65
C ALA A 95 -4.12 1.30 -12.08
N PHE A 96 -5.05 1.43 -11.13
CA PHE A 96 -5.32 2.71 -10.45
C PHE A 96 -4.06 3.24 -9.72
N PHE A 97 -3.35 2.36 -9.01
CA PHE A 97 -2.10 2.71 -8.35
C PHE A 97 -1.01 3.14 -9.35
N ILE A 98 -0.89 2.43 -10.47
CA ILE A 98 0.09 2.73 -11.52
C ILE A 98 -0.12 4.15 -12.07
N ILE A 99 -1.37 4.55 -12.33
CA ILE A 99 -1.68 5.90 -12.84
C ILE A 99 -1.21 6.97 -11.85
N GLY A 100 -1.61 6.85 -10.58
CA GLY A 100 -1.21 7.83 -9.55
C GLY A 100 0.30 7.89 -9.35
N ARG A 101 0.98 6.74 -9.34
CA ARG A 101 2.44 6.70 -9.17
C ARG A 101 3.19 7.25 -10.39
N THR A 102 2.67 7.05 -11.60
CA THR A 102 3.26 7.58 -12.84
C THR A 102 3.33 9.11 -12.81
N MET A 103 2.32 9.78 -12.25
CA MET A 103 2.38 11.24 -12.03
C MET A 103 3.57 11.66 -11.17
N GLY A 104 3.82 10.94 -10.07
CA GLY A 104 4.98 11.16 -9.21
C GLY A 104 6.31 10.87 -9.90
N PHE A 105 6.39 9.80 -10.69
CA PHE A 105 7.59 9.46 -11.47
C PHE A 105 7.93 10.52 -12.51
N MET A 106 6.93 11.05 -13.22
CA MET A 106 7.13 12.19 -14.12
C MET A 106 7.65 13.41 -13.36
N GLY A 107 7.06 13.71 -12.19
CA GLY A 107 7.52 14.79 -11.31
C GLY A 107 8.99 14.64 -10.91
N HIS A 108 9.41 13.45 -10.45
CA HIS A 108 10.80 13.17 -10.13
C HIS A 108 11.73 13.32 -11.34
N TYR A 109 11.33 12.85 -12.52
CA TYR A 109 12.13 13.03 -13.73
C TYR A 109 12.38 14.51 -14.03
N PHE A 110 11.34 15.33 -14.03
CA PHE A 110 11.48 16.77 -14.28
C PHE A 110 12.29 17.47 -13.20
N ASP A 111 12.14 17.05 -11.94
CA ASP A 111 12.91 17.61 -10.84
C ASP A 111 14.42 17.32 -10.99
N GLN A 112 14.80 16.09 -11.35
CA GLN A 112 16.20 15.74 -11.62
C GLN A 112 16.78 16.54 -12.81
N LYS A 113 15.98 16.76 -13.87
CA LYS A 113 16.37 17.60 -15.01
C LYS A 113 16.55 19.06 -14.60
N ARG A 114 15.64 19.61 -13.81
CA ARG A 114 15.70 20.98 -13.28
C ARG A 114 16.92 21.20 -12.39
N LEU A 115 17.21 20.23 -11.52
CA LEU A 115 18.37 20.26 -10.61
C LEU A 115 19.71 19.97 -11.32
N LYS A 116 19.69 19.58 -12.59
CA LYS A 116 20.87 19.15 -13.37
C LYS A 116 21.66 18.07 -12.62
N ALA A 117 20.96 17.09 -12.06
CA ALA A 117 21.58 16.05 -11.27
C ALA A 117 22.63 15.26 -12.09
N PRO A 118 23.79 14.94 -11.49
CA PRO A 118 24.84 14.19 -12.17
C PRO A 118 24.46 12.72 -12.36
N LEU A 119 25.26 11.99 -13.14
CA LEU A 119 25.11 10.54 -13.27
C LEU A 119 25.28 9.85 -11.92
N TYR A 120 24.31 9.01 -11.54
CA TYR A 120 24.39 8.22 -10.33
C TYR A 120 25.26 6.97 -10.51
N ARG A 121 26.16 6.73 -9.56
CA ARG A 121 26.90 5.47 -9.40
C ARG A 121 26.77 5.01 -7.96
N HIS A 122 26.32 3.77 -7.76
CA HIS A 122 26.11 3.24 -6.42
C HIS A 122 27.46 3.04 -5.68
N PRO A 123 27.57 3.43 -4.40
CA PRO A 123 28.77 3.23 -3.60
C PRO A 123 29.13 1.74 -3.44
N TRP A 124 30.42 1.42 -3.43
CA TRP A 124 30.88 0.02 -3.33
C TRP A 124 30.77 -0.55 -1.91
N ASP A 125 30.82 0.31 -0.89
CA ASP A 125 30.66 -0.04 0.52
C ASP A 125 29.22 -0.44 0.89
N ASP A 126 28.24 -0.08 0.05
CA ASP A 126 26.82 -0.52 0.16
C ASP A 126 26.55 -1.80 -0.65
N ILE A 127 27.59 -2.44 -1.22
CA ILE A 127 27.47 -3.69 -2.00
C ILE A 127 28.27 -4.79 -1.31
N LEU A 128 27.59 -5.86 -0.90
CA LEU A 128 28.25 -7.09 -0.47
C LEU A 128 28.75 -7.87 -1.69
N TYR A 129 30.06 -7.86 -1.90
CA TYR A 129 30.72 -8.68 -2.92
C TYR A 129 31.05 -10.07 -2.37
N ASP A 130 30.10 -10.99 -2.42
CA ASP A 130 30.28 -12.41 -2.08
C ASP A 130 30.54 -13.23 -3.35
N VAL A 131 31.72 -13.05 -3.94
CA VAL A 131 32.11 -13.73 -5.17
C VAL A 131 32.80 -15.05 -4.80
N PRO A 132 32.39 -16.21 -5.35
CA PRO A 132 33.07 -17.47 -5.09
C PRO A 132 34.53 -17.38 -5.53
N GLN A 133 35.42 -18.08 -4.81
CA GLN A 133 36.81 -18.18 -5.23
C GLN A 133 36.86 -18.71 -6.66
N LYS A 134 37.58 -17.99 -7.52
CA LYS A 134 37.79 -18.37 -8.91
C LYS A 134 38.36 -19.80 -8.91
N PRO A 135 37.84 -20.75 -9.71
CA PRO A 135 38.53 -22.02 -9.87
C PRO A 135 39.95 -21.69 -10.33
N GLU A 136 40.95 -22.11 -9.55
CA GLU A 136 42.31 -22.17 -10.03
C GLU A 136 42.30 -23.13 -11.24
N GLU A 137 42.78 -22.62 -12.37
CA GLU A 137 43.17 -23.29 -13.62
C GLU A 137 42.30 -23.00 -14.86
N VAL A 138 42.95 -22.31 -15.80
CA VAL A 138 42.72 -22.40 -17.25
C VAL A 138 43.79 -23.33 -17.79
#